data_AF-A0A814MQY0-F1
#
_entry.id   AF-A0A814MQY0-F1
#
_cell.length_a   1.000
_cell.length_b   1.000
_cell.length_c   1.000
_cell.angle_alpha   90.00
_cell.angle_beta   90.00
_cell.angle_gamma   90.00
#
_symmetry.space_group_name_H-M   'P 1'
#
loop_
_entity.id
_entity.type
_entity.pdbx_description
1 polymer ?
#
loop_
_entity_poly.entity_id
_entity_poly.type
_entity_poly.pdbx_seq_one_letter_code
_entity_poly.pdbx_strand_id
1 'polypeptide(L)'
;MSVSVNTQNCEFYVNSLRPAVLRLHALLSYIFCAVDLVVVINDTAFSKARVQQRAGRVGRTKPGKCFRLYTEKAFQTEMQENTYPEILRSNLGSVVLQLKKLGIDDLVHFDFMDSPAQETLMRALELLNYLAALDDEGELTDLGGMMAEFQPQLAKMVIASCDFNF
;
A
#
# COMPACT_ATOMS: atom_id res chain seq x y z
N MET A 1 -18.93 -13.88 17.99
CA MET A 1 -18.25 -12.57 17.97
C MET A 1 -16.94 -12.79 17.23
N SER A 2 -16.93 -12.61 15.90
CA SER A 2 -15.75 -12.87 15.07
C SER A 2 -15.16 -11.53 14.68
N VAL A 3 -14.03 -11.18 15.29
CA VAL A 3 -13.26 -10.00 14.93
C VAL A 3 -12.11 -10.49 14.05
N SER A 4 -12.12 -10.10 12.79
CA SER A 4 -11.03 -10.38 11.85
C SER A 4 -10.24 -9.10 11.64
N VAL A 5 -8.95 -9.13 11.97
CA VAL A 5 -8.03 -8.00 11.79
C VAL A 5 -7.20 -8.29 10.55
N ASN A 6 -7.23 -7.40 9.56
CA ASN A 6 -6.25 -7.43 8.47
C ASN A 6 -5.45 -6.12 8.48
N THR A 7 -4.18 -6.23 8.86
CA THR A 7 -3.22 -5.14 9.11
C THR A 7 -2.79 -4.38 7.85
N GLN A 8 -3.13 -4.86 6.65
CA GLN A 8 -2.79 -4.16 5.41
C GLN A 8 -3.85 -3.14 4.95
N ASN A 9 -5.02 -3.07 5.60
CA ASN A 9 -6.14 -2.25 5.07
C ASN A 9 -6.96 -1.43 6.07
N CYS A 10 -6.54 -1.22 7.33
CA CYS A 10 -7.24 -0.36 8.31
C CYS A 10 -8.77 -0.40 8.21
N GLU A 11 -9.36 -1.59 8.24
CA GLU A 11 -10.79 -1.79 8.12
C GLU A 11 -11.29 -2.65 9.27
N PHE A 12 -12.18 -2.05 10.05
CA PHE A 12 -12.95 -2.75 11.08
C PHE A 12 -14.43 -2.56 10.78
N TYR A 13 -15.21 -3.62 11.02
CA TYR A 13 -16.61 -3.69 10.64
C TYR A 13 -17.42 -4.30 11.78
N VAL A 14 -18.41 -3.56 12.30
CA VAL A 14 -19.32 -4.09 13.34
C VAL A 14 -20.76 -3.93 12.87
N ASN A 15 -21.45 -5.06 12.78
CA ASN A 15 -22.87 -5.11 12.49
C ASN A 15 -23.68 -4.91 13.78
N SER A 16 -24.51 -3.86 13.79
CA SER A 16 -25.67 -3.61 14.67
C SER A 16 -25.41 -2.90 16.02
N LEU A 17 -25.54 -1.57 16.04
CA LEU A 17 -25.72 -0.77 17.27
C LEU A 17 -27.12 -0.12 17.27
N ARG A 18 -27.87 -0.27 18.37
CA ARG A 18 -29.21 0.30 18.56
C ARG A 18 -29.11 1.82 18.83
N PRO A 19 -30.04 2.65 18.31
CA PRO A 19 -29.99 4.10 18.48
C PRO A 19 -30.73 4.51 19.76
N ALA A 20 -30.04 4.73 20.88
CA ALA A 20 -30.72 5.23 22.08
C ALA A 20 -29.96 6.28 22.92
N VAL A 21 -28.70 6.60 22.64
CA VAL A 21 -27.94 7.50 23.52
C VAL A 21 -27.19 8.55 22.71
N LEU A 22 -27.90 9.63 22.34
CA LEU A 22 -27.27 10.83 21.80
C LEU A 22 -27.96 12.08 22.34
N ARG A 23 -27.82 12.30 23.66
CA ARG A 23 -28.10 13.57 24.34
C ARG A 23 -27.21 13.67 25.57
N LEU A 24 -26.05 14.31 25.44
CA LEU A 24 -25.55 15.41 26.28
C LEU A 24 -24.04 15.65 26.06
N HIS A 25 -23.70 16.90 25.76
CA HIS A 25 -22.48 17.61 26.20
C HIS A 25 -21.07 17.04 25.93
N ALA A 26 -20.47 17.46 24.82
CA ALA A 26 -19.35 18.43 24.71
C ALA A 26 -18.13 18.43 25.68
N LEU A 27 -17.94 17.53 26.65
CA LEU A 27 -16.79 17.62 27.59
C LEU A 27 -16.08 16.29 27.91
N LEU A 28 -16.16 15.28 27.06
CA LEU A 28 -15.36 14.05 27.20
C LEU A 28 -14.50 13.80 25.97
N SER A 29 -13.66 14.78 25.63
CA SER A 29 -12.58 14.62 24.64
C SER A 29 -11.49 13.63 25.08
N TYR A 30 -11.59 12.97 26.25
CA TYR A 30 -10.49 12.15 26.78
C TYR A 30 -10.86 10.83 27.50
N ILE A 31 -12.13 10.56 27.86
CA ILE A 31 -12.48 9.33 28.61
C ILE A 31 -13.92 8.90 28.27
N PHE A 32 -14.13 8.00 27.31
CA PHE A 32 -15.31 7.15 27.00
C PHE A 32 -15.17 6.80 25.50
N CYS A 33 -14.95 5.57 25.03
CA CYS A 33 -15.64 4.34 25.37
C CYS A 33 -14.88 3.13 24.77
N ALA A 34 -14.67 2.09 25.55
CA ALA A 34 -14.02 0.83 25.17
C ALA A 34 -14.89 -0.08 24.25
N VAL A 35 -15.76 0.50 23.42
CA VAL A 35 -16.69 -0.23 22.53
C VAL A 35 -16.83 0.45 21.16
N ASP A 36 -16.16 1.55 20.89
CA ASP A 36 -16.49 2.38 19.74
C ASP A 36 -15.48 2.30 18.58
N LEU A 37 -16.00 1.73 17.49
CA LEU A 37 -15.44 1.65 16.16
C LEU A 37 -15.26 3.06 15.56
N VAL A 38 -14.14 3.72 15.88
CA VAL A 38 -13.75 4.99 15.23
C VAL A 38 -12.72 4.68 14.14
N VAL A 39 -13.08 4.94 12.87
CA VAL A 39 -12.09 5.03 11.79
C VAL A 39 -11.38 6.36 11.96
N VAL A 40 -10.24 6.34 12.63
CA VAL A 40 -9.34 7.49 12.76
C VAL A 40 -8.54 7.61 11.47
N ILE A 41 -8.87 8.60 10.63
CA ILE A 41 -8.10 8.94 9.42
C ILE A 41 -7.20 10.12 9.81
N ASN A 42 -5.99 9.84 10.29
CA ASN A 42 -5.01 10.86 10.65
C ASN A 42 -4.40 11.48 9.37
N ASP A 43 -4.60 12.79 9.16
CA ASP A 43 -3.85 13.82 8.39
C ASP A 43 -2.98 13.46 7.18
N THR A 44 -3.19 12.31 6.56
CA THR A 44 -2.55 11.93 5.29
C THR A 44 -3.63 12.01 4.21
N ALA A 45 -3.41 12.85 3.19
CA ALA A 45 -4.39 13.09 2.14
C ALA A 45 -4.73 11.78 1.40
N PHE A 46 -5.89 11.19 1.71
CA PHE A 46 -6.45 10.07 0.97
C PHE A 46 -7.26 10.60 -0.22
N SER A 47 -7.20 9.90 -1.35
CA SER A 47 -8.07 10.24 -2.48
C SER A 47 -9.54 9.99 -2.15
N LYS A 48 -10.46 10.78 -2.74
CA LYS A 48 -11.91 10.64 -2.59
C LYS A 48 -12.39 9.22 -2.90
N ALA A 49 -11.82 8.57 -3.92
CA ALA A 49 -12.14 7.19 -4.29
C ALA A 49 -11.92 6.18 -3.13
N ARG A 50 -10.81 6.31 -2.39
CA ARG A 50 -10.49 5.43 -1.23
C ARG A 50 -11.48 5.64 -0.09
N VAL A 51 -11.81 6.89 0.21
CA VAL A 51 -12.83 7.23 1.21
C VAL A 51 -14.18 6.63 0.83
N GLN A 52 -14.59 6.81 -0.44
CA GLN A 52 -15.86 6.31 -0.93
C GLN A 52 -15.91 4.77 -0.94
N GLN A 53 -14.79 4.10 -1.25
CA GLN A 53 -14.68 2.65 -1.13
C GLN A 53 -14.89 2.18 0.31
N ARG A 54 -14.27 2.85 1.30
CA ARG A 54 -14.45 2.53 2.73
C ARG A 54 -15.88 2.79 3.21
N ALA A 55 -16.49 3.91 2.80
CA ALA A 55 -17.88 4.20 3.10
C ALA A 55 -18.84 3.18 2.46
N GLY A 56 -18.57 2.79 1.21
CA GLY A 56 -19.34 1.78 0.48
C GLY A 56 -19.19 0.38 1.08
N ARG A 57 -18.04 0.07 1.71
CA ARG A 57 -17.87 -1.17 2.43
C ARG A 57 -18.92 -1.28 3.52
N VAL A 58 -19.20 -0.25 4.33
CA VAL A 58 -20.10 -0.23 5.53
C VAL A 58 -21.59 -0.57 5.27
N GLY A 59 -22.06 -0.52 4.02
CA GLY A 59 -23.45 -0.80 3.66
C GLY A 59 -23.75 -2.22 3.15
N ARG A 60 -22.76 -3.13 3.08
CA ARG A 60 -22.90 -4.40 2.34
C ARG A 60 -23.80 -5.44 2.99
N THR A 61 -23.87 -5.46 4.33
CA THR A 61 -24.60 -6.52 5.06
C THR A 61 -25.84 -5.99 5.77
N LYS A 62 -25.76 -4.79 6.34
CA LYS A 62 -26.83 -4.11 7.08
C LYS A 62 -26.67 -2.59 6.92
N PRO A 63 -27.71 -1.78 7.14
CA PRO A 63 -27.57 -0.32 7.17
C PRO A 63 -26.56 0.08 8.25
N GLY A 64 -25.38 0.55 7.83
CA GLY A 64 -24.33 1.07 8.68
C GLY A 64 -24.10 2.56 8.44
N LYS A 65 -23.49 3.25 9.40
CA LYS A 65 -23.14 4.68 9.30
C LYS A 65 -21.62 4.81 9.23
N CYS A 66 -21.12 5.67 8.34
CA CYS A 66 -19.70 6.00 8.22
C CYS A 66 -19.51 7.46 8.64
N PHE A 67 -18.67 7.72 9.65
CA PHE A 67 -18.35 9.05 10.11
C PHE A 67 -17.03 9.51 9.48
N ARG A 68 -17.03 10.72 8.91
CA ARG A 68 -15.85 11.37 8.32
C ARG A 68 -15.36 12.42 9.31
N LEU A 69 -14.10 12.35 9.73
CA LEU A 69 -13.51 13.26 10.73
C LEU A 69 -12.84 14.50 10.10
N TYR A 70 -13.30 14.93 8.93
CA TYR A 70 -12.77 16.09 8.21
C TYR A 70 -13.92 16.95 7.67
N THR A 71 -13.65 18.21 7.39
CA THR A 71 -14.68 19.15 6.90
C THR A 71 -15.09 18.81 5.46
N GLU A 72 -16.34 19.12 5.11
CA GLU A 72 -16.82 18.94 3.73
C GLU A 72 -16.02 19.79 2.73
N LYS A 73 -15.56 20.97 3.16
CA LYS A 73 -14.69 21.83 2.35
C LYS A 73 -13.36 21.16 2.04
N ALA A 74 -12.71 20.56 3.04
CA ALA A 74 -11.48 19.80 2.84
C ALA A 74 -11.69 18.60 1.91
N PHE A 75 -12.84 17.91 2.03
CA PHE A 75 -13.16 16.80 1.13
C PHE A 75 -13.23 17.23 -0.33
N GLN A 76 -13.83 18.39 -0.63
CA GLN A 76 -14.02 18.83 -2.01
C GLN A 76 -12.75 19.45 -2.60
N THR A 77 -12.05 20.27 -1.82
CA THR A 77 -10.95 21.12 -2.30
C THR A 77 -9.56 20.49 -2.11
N GLU A 78 -9.31 19.80 -1.00
CA GLU A 78 -7.95 19.35 -0.63
C GLU A 78 -7.68 17.91 -1.08
N MET A 79 -8.72 17.07 -1.21
CA MET A 79 -8.57 15.68 -1.59
C MET A 79 -8.59 15.46 -3.11
N GLN A 80 -7.58 14.76 -3.61
CA GLN A 80 -7.53 14.28 -5.00
C GLN A 80 -8.67 13.28 -5.27
N GLU A 81 -9.19 13.23 -6.49
CA GLU A 81 -10.29 12.32 -6.82
C GLU A 81 -9.85 10.85 -6.79
N ASN A 82 -8.75 10.55 -7.49
CA ASN A 82 -8.15 9.22 -7.57
C ASN A 82 -6.78 9.19 -6.91
N THR A 83 -6.37 7.99 -6.48
CA THR A 83 -5.00 7.77 -6.02
C THR A 83 -4.09 7.63 -7.23
N TYR A 84 -2.89 8.23 -7.17
CA TYR A 84 -1.82 7.90 -8.11
C TYR A 84 -1.56 6.39 -8.18
N PRO A 85 -1.26 5.85 -9.37
CA PRO A 85 -0.97 4.44 -9.57
C PRO A 85 0.29 4.03 -8.78
N GLU A 86 0.35 2.77 -8.38
CA GLU A 86 1.40 2.25 -7.50
C GLU A 86 2.78 2.27 -8.18
N ILE A 87 2.83 2.04 -9.49
CA ILE A 87 4.07 2.05 -10.29
C ILE A 87 4.82 3.39 -10.21
N LEU A 88 4.11 4.50 -10.01
CA LEU A 88 4.71 5.83 -9.87
C LEU A 88 5.12 6.18 -8.43
N ARG A 89 4.74 5.35 -7.45
CA ARG A 89 4.91 5.63 -6.02
C ARG A 89 5.91 4.72 -5.33
N SER A 90 6.09 3.50 -5.80
CA SER A 90 6.94 2.49 -5.16
C SER A 90 8.27 2.28 -5.88
N ASN A 91 9.23 1.66 -5.19
CA ASN A 91 10.48 1.22 -5.80
C ASN A 91 10.19 0.13 -6.85
N LEU A 92 10.71 0.31 -8.06
CA LEU A 92 10.50 -0.60 -9.20
C LEU A 92 11.46 -1.80 -9.21
N GLY A 93 12.42 -1.90 -8.30
CA GLY A 93 13.45 -2.94 -8.31
C GLY A 93 12.90 -4.37 -8.39
N SER A 94 11.84 -4.69 -7.65
CA SER A 94 11.22 -6.03 -7.72
C SER A 94 10.51 -6.28 -9.05
N VAL A 95 9.89 -5.24 -9.63
CA VAL A 95 9.17 -5.35 -10.91
C VAL A 95 10.17 -5.52 -12.05
N VAL A 96 11.24 -4.72 -12.06
CA VAL A 96 12.32 -4.79 -13.06
C VAL A 96 13.00 -6.16 -13.02
N LEU A 97 13.28 -6.69 -11.83
CA LEU A 97 13.86 -8.03 -11.68
C LEU A 97 12.93 -9.13 -12.22
N GLN A 98 11.63 -9.01 -11.99
CA GLN A 98 10.63 -9.95 -12.54
C GLN A 98 10.53 -9.84 -14.06
N LEU A 99 10.55 -8.63 -14.62
CA LEU A 99 10.54 -8.41 -16.07
C LEU A 99 11.79 -9.03 -16.73
N LYS A 100 12.97 -8.86 -16.10
CA LYS A 100 14.21 -9.50 -16.56
C LYS A 100 14.14 -11.03 -16.49
N LYS A 101 13.56 -11.60 -15.43
CA LYS A 101 13.30 -13.06 -15.34
C LYS A 101 12.36 -13.58 -16.42
N LEU A 102 11.46 -12.74 -16.93
CA LEU A 102 10.59 -13.08 -18.06
C LEU A 102 11.29 -12.97 -19.43
N GLY A 103 12.55 -12.52 -19.49
CA GLY A 103 13.30 -12.34 -20.73
C GLY A 103 12.96 -11.05 -21.48
N ILE A 104 12.51 -10.02 -20.77
CA ILE A 104 12.25 -8.70 -21.35
C ILE A 104 13.44 -7.79 -21.07
N ASP A 105 14.23 -7.52 -22.10
CA ASP A 105 15.44 -6.70 -21.99
C ASP A 105 15.21 -5.22 -22.28
N ASP A 106 14.27 -4.91 -23.18
CA ASP A 106 13.94 -3.53 -23.53
C ASP A 106 12.84 -2.97 -22.62
N LEU A 107 13.27 -2.44 -21.48
CA LEU A 107 12.38 -1.79 -20.51
C LEU A 107 11.95 -0.38 -20.96
N VAL A 108 12.63 0.22 -21.93
CA VAL A 108 12.35 1.60 -22.38
C VAL A 108 11.18 1.63 -23.35
N HIS A 109 11.08 0.63 -24.24
CA HIS A 109 9.98 0.50 -25.20
C HIS A 109 8.90 -0.48 -24.74
N PHE A 110 8.94 -0.93 -23.48
CA PHE A 110 7.90 -1.77 -22.93
C PHE A 110 6.59 -1.00 -22.77
N ASP A 111 5.47 -1.58 -23.21
CA ASP A 111 4.15 -0.96 -23.21
C ASP A 111 3.54 -0.95 -21.79
N PHE A 112 3.99 -0.01 -20.95
CA PHE A 112 3.39 0.23 -19.65
C PHE A 112 2.10 1.06 -19.77
N MET A 113 1.03 0.61 -19.10
CA MET A 113 -0.23 1.37 -18.98
C MET A 113 -0.01 2.80 -18.47
N ASP A 114 0.86 2.96 -17.47
CA ASP A 114 1.37 4.24 -16.98
C ASP A 114 2.89 4.13 -16.92
N SER A 115 3.58 4.70 -17.91
CA SER A 115 5.04 4.59 -18.00
C SER A 115 5.72 5.33 -16.83
N PRO A 116 6.60 4.67 -16.06
CA PRO A 116 7.37 5.33 -15.02
C PRO A 116 8.42 6.27 -15.61
N ALA A 117 8.92 7.21 -14.80
CA ALA A 117 10.02 8.07 -15.22
C ALA A 117 11.28 7.24 -15.50
N GLN A 118 12.00 7.57 -16.57
CA GLN A 118 13.23 6.88 -16.97
C GLN A 118 14.27 6.87 -15.84
N GLU A 119 14.38 7.96 -15.07
CA GLU A 119 15.26 8.02 -13.90
C GLU A 119 14.94 6.96 -12.84
N THR A 120 13.66 6.63 -12.64
CA THR A 120 13.24 5.61 -11.65
C THR A 120 13.63 4.22 -12.12
N LEU A 121 13.53 3.95 -13.42
CA LEU A 121 14.00 2.70 -14.02
C LEU A 121 15.52 2.56 -13.92
N MET A 122 16.26 3.63 -14.22
CA MET A 122 17.73 3.64 -14.09
C MET A 122 18.17 3.37 -12.65
N ARG A 123 17.57 4.06 -11.66
CA ARG A 123 17.85 3.80 -10.23
C ARG A 123 17.54 2.37 -9.81
N ALA A 124 16.50 1.76 -10.38
CA ALA A 124 16.15 0.36 -10.10
C ALA A 124 17.19 -0.61 -10.68
N LEU A 125 17.67 -0.37 -11.90
CA LEU A 125 18.73 -1.15 -12.54
C LEU A 125 20.06 -1.02 -11.78
N GLU A 126 20.43 0.20 -11.41
CA GLU A 126 21.62 0.47 -10.58
C GLU A 126 21.54 -0.31 -9.26
N LEU A 127 20.40 -0.24 -8.56
CA LEU A 127 20.17 -0.98 -7.32
C LEU A 127 20.34 -2.50 -7.50
N LEU A 128 19.84 -3.06 -8.60
CA LEU A 128 19.96 -4.49 -8.89
C LEU A 128 21.40 -4.89 -9.20
N ASN A 129 22.16 -4.04 -9.91
CA ASN A 129 23.59 -4.25 -10.15
C ASN A 129 24.36 -4.23 -8.81
N TYR A 130 24.09 -3.26 -7.94
CA TYR A 130 24.72 -3.19 -6.60
C TYR A 130 24.45 -4.43 -5.73
N LEU A 131 23.31 -5.10 -5.92
CA LEU A 131 22.96 -6.33 -5.20
C LEU A 131 23.55 -7.61 -5.85
N ALA A 132 24.26 -7.48 -6.97
CA ALA A 132 24.74 -8.56 -7.83
C ALA A 132 23.61 -9.45 -8.37
N ALA A 133 22.43 -8.87 -8.60
CA ALA A 133 21.30 -9.54 -9.24
C ALA A 133 21.36 -9.46 -10.77
N LEU A 134 22.07 -8.45 -11.29
CA LEU A 134 22.36 -8.27 -12.71
C LEU A 134 23.87 -8.17 -12.90
N ASP A 135 24.35 -8.56 -14.08
CA ASP A 135 25.72 -8.34 -14.54
C ASP A 135 25.90 -6.92 -15.11
N ASP A 136 27.14 -6.51 -15.40
CA ASP A 136 27.46 -5.20 -15.98
C ASP A 136 26.86 -5.03 -17.39
N GLU A 137 26.60 -6.13 -18.10
CA GLU A 137 25.88 -6.18 -19.37
C GLU A 137 24.36 -6.06 -19.21
N GLY A 138 23.83 -6.09 -17.98
CA GLY A 138 22.40 -6.00 -17.69
C GLY A 138 21.64 -7.32 -17.81
N GLU A 139 22.36 -8.45 -17.86
CA GLU A 139 21.82 -9.81 -17.87
C GLU A 139 21.54 -10.33 -16.46
N LEU A 140 20.59 -11.25 -16.34
CA LEU A 140 20.20 -11.83 -15.05
C LEU A 140 21.20 -12.89 -14.57
N THR A 141 21.74 -12.71 -13.37
CA THR A 141 22.65 -13.70 -12.76
C THR A 141 21.88 -14.87 -12.13
N ASP A 142 22.57 -15.99 -11.86
CA ASP A 142 22.00 -17.12 -11.12
C ASP A 142 21.45 -16.69 -9.74
N LEU A 143 22.16 -15.76 -9.08
CA LEU A 143 21.72 -15.13 -7.83
C LEU A 143 20.46 -14.29 -8.05
N GLY A 144 20.41 -13.47 -9.09
CA GLY A 144 19.24 -12.67 -9.46
C GLY A 144 18.01 -13.52 -9.72
N GLY A 145 18.16 -14.69 -10.35
CA GLY A 145 17.09 -15.65 -10.60
C GLY A 145 16.43 -16.19 -9.33
N MET A 146 17.24 -16.46 -8.30
CA MET A 146 16.77 -16.83 -6.96
C MET A 146 16.14 -15.64 -6.22
N MET A 147 16.70 -14.44 -6.39
CA MET A 147 16.20 -13.23 -5.74
C MET A 147 14.84 -12.77 -6.27
N ALA A 148 14.49 -13.12 -7.50
CA ALA A 148 13.26 -12.68 -8.17
C ALA A 148 11.94 -13.11 -7.48
N GLU A 149 11.99 -14.10 -6.59
CA GLU A 149 10.84 -14.56 -5.82
C GLU A 149 10.51 -13.65 -4.63
N PHE A 150 11.46 -12.81 -4.21
CA PHE A 150 11.34 -11.93 -3.06
C PHE A 150 11.69 -10.48 -3.43
N GLN A 151 11.54 -9.56 -2.48
CA GLN A 151 12.05 -8.20 -2.65
C GLN A 151 13.59 -8.25 -2.69
N PRO A 152 14.26 -7.58 -3.65
CA PRO A 152 15.68 -7.79 -3.93
C PRO A 152 16.59 -7.52 -2.73
N GLN A 153 16.30 -6.49 -1.92
CA GLN A 153 17.06 -6.19 -0.72
C GLN A 153 16.93 -7.28 0.35
N LEU A 154 15.71 -7.79 0.56
CA LEU A 154 15.44 -8.85 1.51
C LEU A 154 16.04 -10.17 1.03
N ALA A 155 15.90 -10.47 -0.25
CA ALA A 155 16.44 -11.67 -0.86
C ALA A 155 17.96 -11.76 -0.66
N LYS A 156 18.68 -10.65 -0.88
CA LYS A 156 20.13 -10.60 -0.67
C LYS A 156 20.51 -10.89 0.78
N MET A 157 19.79 -10.32 1.74
CA MET A 157 20.03 -10.55 3.17
C MET A 157 19.80 -12.02 3.55
N VAL A 158 18.73 -12.63 3.06
CA VAL A 158 18.41 -14.05 3.34
C VAL A 158 19.46 -14.97 2.70
N ILE A 159 19.82 -14.75 1.44
CA ILE A 159 20.83 -15.56 0.74
C ILE A 159 22.17 -15.45 1.47
N ALA A 160 22.62 -14.23 1.78
CA ALA A 160 23.88 -14.01 2.50
C ALA A 160 23.88 -14.68 3.88
N SER A 161 22.73 -14.73 4.57
CA SER A 161 22.64 -15.40 5.88
C SER A 161 22.90 -16.91 5.82
N CYS A 162 22.60 -17.56 4.70
CA CYS A 162 22.87 -18.99 4.51
C CYS A 162 24.38 -19.28 4.36
N ASP A 163 25.17 -18.32 3.87
CA ASP A 163 26.61 -18.47 3.71
C ASP A 163 27.35 -18.38 5.07
N PHE A 164 26.77 -17.67 6.05
CA PHE A 164 27.30 -17.56 7.41
C PHE A 164 26.79 -18.69 8.31
N ASN A 165 27.29 -19.91 8.11
CA ASN A 165 27.14 -20.98 9.09
C ASN A 165 28.14 -20.78 10.25
N PHE A 166 27.61 -20.54 11.46
CA PHE A 166 28.36 -20.63 12.72
C PHE A 166 28.32 -22.05 13.28
#